data_AF-A0A0Q8RMM1-F1
#
_entry.id   AF-A0A0Q8RMM1-F1
#
_cell.length_a   1.000
_cell.length_b   1.000
_cell.length_c   1.000
_cell.angle_alpha   90.00
_cell.angle_beta   90.00
_cell.angle_gamma   90.00
#
_symmetry.space_group_name_H-M   'P 1'
#
loop_
_entity.id
_entity.type
_entity.pdbx_description
1 polymer ?
#
loop_
_entity_poly.entity_id
_entity_poly.type
_entity_poly.pdbx_seq_one_letter_code
_entity_poly.pdbx_strand_id
1 'polypeptide(L)'
;MHKIIEQGRAMEKILPALEQQLRRFRANAAGMAERHPGLARQLGAGDWPPDAHVDRLVQGVATLHARTALALQRARCQQDEHLLELHFAEQLRPFPECRVGPEAHAAILTAQYCPGTPASIEFAVDTGARRANTVDIFIDGDAAFSAALRSAMLDEAGGTRAAAFCADGEGEWRSLGRWPLAPTGLDPAQALLPRAPGAHAGLALLREYFNFPSRFNVLRLDLSPFAGARRGQLKLPVRAASLLQTLQASHLRAGWAARPCLQRIAAAPVRIDGRQSEYVVSISPEVEIFSIDRVHVGGAEDLGWSARRVEGAPAGHEWRIAFHGAHAWPAGTVASIDVTCCERGKVLARPARGAGCRWQLNSLLALDHLPLDAVALRELMATQAIDNSPASRTIINAVRKLHARTVLLRPGRATALAGTEIRLQVDAAAFAGCGLLLFGQVMDRFFGECAHMNTFTRLVLASADTGEELMRCKARNAGTLLE
;
A
#
# COMPACT_ATOMS: atom_id res chain seq x y z
N MET A 1 -26.99 10.10 33.75
CA MET A 1 -27.24 9.07 32.71
C MET A 1 -25.99 8.78 31.85
N HIS A 2 -25.33 9.80 31.27
CA HIS A 2 -24.11 9.62 30.45
C HIS A 2 -22.92 8.96 31.19
N LYS A 3 -22.62 9.36 32.44
CA LYS A 3 -21.58 8.73 33.30
C LYS A 3 -21.83 7.26 33.61
N ILE A 4 -23.10 6.84 33.72
CA ILE A 4 -23.47 5.46 34.03
C ILE A 4 -23.33 4.58 32.77
N ILE A 5 -23.65 5.14 31.60
CA ILE A 5 -23.46 4.48 30.30
C ILE A 5 -21.96 4.34 29.97
N GLU A 6 -21.14 5.34 30.29
CA GLU A 6 -19.66 5.24 30.19
C GLU A 6 -19.07 4.22 31.14
N GLN A 7 -19.56 4.14 32.39
CA GLN A 7 -19.13 3.13 33.36
C GLN A 7 -19.54 1.71 32.94
N GLY A 8 -20.73 1.54 32.34
CA GLY A 8 -21.17 0.27 31.75
C GLY A 8 -20.28 -0.18 30.60
N ARG A 9 -19.97 0.70 29.64
CA ARG A 9 -19.02 0.44 28.54
C ARG A 9 -17.60 0.17 29.02
N ALA A 10 -17.17 0.80 30.10
CA ALA A 10 -15.86 0.55 30.69
C ALA A 10 -15.79 -0.84 31.33
N MET A 11 -16.88 -1.31 31.95
CA MET A 11 -16.98 -2.64 32.55
C MET A 11 -17.01 -3.76 31.51
N GLU A 12 -17.76 -3.59 30.42
CA GLU A 12 -17.78 -4.55 29.30
C GLU A 12 -16.39 -4.78 28.69
N LYS A 13 -15.55 -3.75 28.62
CA LYS A 13 -14.17 -3.85 28.12
C LYS A 13 -13.23 -4.58 29.09
N ILE A 14 -13.53 -4.59 30.39
CA ILE A 14 -12.71 -5.23 31.42
C ILE A 14 -13.10 -6.70 31.61
N LEU A 15 -14.34 -7.08 31.32
CA LEU A 15 -14.89 -8.40 31.58
C LEU A 15 -14.04 -9.56 31.01
N PRO A 16 -13.58 -9.54 29.75
CA PRO A 16 -12.73 -10.63 29.23
C PRO A 16 -11.40 -10.77 29.97
N ALA A 17 -10.81 -9.63 30.36
CA ALA A 17 -9.56 -9.60 31.13
C ALA A 17 -9.79 -10.09 32.56
N LEU A 18 -10.91 -9.73 33.18
CA LEU A 18 -11.32 -10.20 34.50
C LEU A 18 -11.53 -11.72 34.51
N GLU A 19 -12.29 -12.25 33.55
CA GLU A 19 -12.50 -13.70 33.39
C GLU A 19 -11.17 -14.45 33.17
N GLN A 20 -10.24 -13.86 32.42
CA GLN A 20 -8.89 -14.42 32.27
C GLN A 20 -8.12 -14.42 33.60
N GLN A 21 -8.19 -13.35 34.39
CA GLN A 21 -7.53 -13.30 35.70
C GLN A 21 -8.14 -14.30 36.69
N LEU A 22 -9.46 -14.44 36.74
CA LEU A 22 -10.14 -15.41 37.60
C LEU A 22 -9.79 -16.84 37.21
N ARG A 23 -9.73 -17.15 35.90
CA ARG A 23 -9.26 -18.45 35.40
C ARG A 23 -7.82 -18.74 35.83
N ARG A 24 -6.92 -17.75 35.68
CA ARG A 24 -5.52 -17.88 36.13
C ARG A 24 -5.40 -18.08 37.63
N PHE A 25 -6.18 -17.35 38.41
CA PHE A 25 -6.21 -17.50 39.87
C PHE A 25 -6.63 -18.91 40.27
N ARG A 26 -7.71 -19.45 39.69
CA ARG A 26 -8.17 -20.82 39.94
C ARG A 26 -7.12 -21.87 39.53
N ALA A 27 -6.49 -21.70 38.37
CA ALA A 27 -5.43 -22.60 37.90
C ALA A 27 -4.20 -22.57 38.82
N ASN A 28 -3.78 -21.40 39.28
CA ASN A 28 -2.67 -21.26 40.21
C ASN A 28 -3.00 -21.84 41.59
N ALA A 29 -4.23 -21.64 42.08
CA ALA A 29 -4.69 -22.21 43.34
C ALA A 29 -4.69 -23.75 43.29
N ALA A 30 -5.16 -24.34 42.18
CA ALA A 30 -5.11 -25.79 41.96
C ALA A 30 -3.66 -26.31 41.90
N GLY A 31 -2.79 -25.67 41.11
CA GLY A 31 -1.38 -26.07 41.01
C GLY A 31 -0.59 -25.89 42.32
N MET A 32 -0.96 -24.91 43.15
CA MET A 32 -0.41 -24.76 44.51
C MET A 32 -0.87 -25.90 45.42
N ALA A 33 -2.16 -26.28 45.35
CA ALA A 33 -2.71 -27.36 46.15
C ALA A 33 -2.06 -28.72 45.84
N GLU A 34 -1.76 -28.97 44.55
CA GLU A 34 -1.03 -30.17 44.12
C GLU A 34 0.41 -30.20 44.64
N ARG A 35 1.14 -29.07 44.58
CA ARG A 35 2.55 -29.01 44.99
C ARG A 35 2.76 -28.97 46.51
N HIS A 36 1.80 -28.41 47.24
CA HIS A 36 1.91 -28.20 48.68
C HIS A 36 0.62 -28.64 49.41
N PRO A 37 0.36 -29.96 49.48
CA PRO A 37 -0.89 -30.50 50.04
C PRO A 37 -1.05 -30.19 51.54
N GLY A 38 0.06 -30.03 52.29
CA GLY A 38 0.01 -29.65 53.71
C GLY A 38 -0.52 -28.22 53.93
N LEU A 39 -0.04 -27.26 53.14
CA LEU A 39 -0.51 -25.87 53.16
C LEU A 39 -1.94 -25.75 52.62
N ALA A 40 -2.28 -26.50 51.56
CA ALA A 40 -3.64 -26.54 51.01
C ALA A 40 -4.67 -27.01 52.05
N ARG A 41 -4.29 -28.00 52.88
CA ARG A 41 -5.13 -28.51 53.97
C ARG A 41 -5.31 -27.49 55.09
N GLN A 42 -4.29 -26.70 55.40
CA GLN A 42 -4.36 -25.60 56.37
C GLN A 42 -5.20 -24.41 55.87
N LEU A 43 -5.20 -24.17 54.56
CA LEU A 43 -5.98 -23.11 53.91
C LEU A 43 -7.42 -23.50 53.59
N GLY A 44 -7.85 -24.73 53.93
CA GLY A 44 -9.22 -25.18 53.70
C GLY A 44 -9.55 -25.47 52.24
N ALA A 45 -8.62 -26.09 51.48
CA ALA A 45 -8.86 -26.54 50.10
C ALA A 45 -9.79 -27.78 50.00
N GLY A 46 -10.92 -27.76 50.71
CA GLY A 46 -12.02 -28.72 50.65
C GLY A 46 -13.35 -28.01 50.93
N ASP A 47 -14.45 -28.52 50.35
CA ASP A 47 -15.83 -27.97 50.29
C ASP A 47 -16.27 -27.02 51.43
N TRP A 48 -15.73 -25.81 51.45
CA TRP A 48 -16.23 -24.71 52.27
C TRP A 48 -17.12 -23.84 51.37
N PRO A 49 -18.36 -23.50 51.75
CA PRO A 49 -19.14 -22.54 50.98
C PRO A 49 -18.33 -21.24 50.95
N PRO A 50 -17.99 -20.71 49.76
CA PRO A 50 -17.05 -19.60 49.67
C PRO A 50 -17.62 -18.44 50.48
N ASP A 51 -16.87 -17.99 51.49
CA ASP A 51 -17.22 -16.79 52.24
C ASP A 51 -17.42 -15.67 51.21
N ALA A 52 -18.64 -15.13 51.16
CA ALA A 52 -19.02 -14.11 50.19
C ALA A 52 -18.09 -12.89 50.26
N HIS A 53 -17.46 -12.61 51.40
CA HIS A 53 -16.47 -11.56 51.55
C HIS A 53 -15.14 -11.91 50.91
N VAL A 54 -14.68 -13.17 51.03
CA VAL A 54 -13.45 -13.65 50.39
C VAL A 54 -13.63 -13.70 48.87
N ASP A 55 -14.76 -14.18 48.37
CA ASP A 55 -15.04 -14.19 46.93
C ASP A 55 -15.12 -12.77 46.35
N ARG A 56 -15.77 -11.83 47.06
CA ARG A 56 -15.76 -10.40 46.69
C ARG A 56 -14.36 -9.79 46.72
N LEU A 57 -13.51 -10.17 47.67
CA LEU A 57 -12.12 -9.72 47.72
C LEU A 57 -11.32 -10.24 46.52
N VAL A 58 -11.46 -11.53 46.19
CA VAL A 58 -10.82 -12.15 45.02
C VAL A 58 -11.29 -11.47 43.74
N GLN A 59 -12.60 -11.23 43.59
CA GLN A 59 -13.16 -10.49 42.46
C GLN A 59 -12.62 -9.05 42.39
N GLY A 60 -12.51 -8.35 43.53
CA GLY A 60 -11.94 -7.00 43.62
C GLY A 60 -10.48 -6.95 43.19
N VAL A 61 -9.64 -7.86 43.71
CA VAL A 61 -8.21 -7.96 43.36
C VAL A 61 -8.02 -8.37 41.89
N ALA A 62 -8.82 -9.31 41.39
CA ALA A 62 -8.80 -9.72 39.99
C ALA A 62 -9.20 -8.56 39.06
N THR A 63 -10.17 -7.74 39.48
CA THR A 63 -10.57 -6.53 38.74
C THR A 63 -9.45 -5.49 38.71
N LEU A 64 -8.75 -5.28 39.82
CA LEU A 64 -7.61 -4.36 39.87
C LEU A 64 -6.44 -4.83 38.99
N HIS A 65 -6.14 -6.12 39.00
CA HIS A 65 -5.16 -6.72 38.10
C HIS A 65 -5.57 -6.62 36.63
N ALA A 66 -6.83 -6.90 36.31
CA ALA A 66 -7.34 -6.78 34.94
C ALA A 66 -7.23 -5.33 34.42
N ARG A 67 -7.55 -4.33 35.26
CA ARG A 67 -7.39 -2.91 34.92
C ARG A 67 -5.93 -2.54 34.70
N THR A 68 -5.03 -3.00 35.57
CA THR A 68 -3.59 -2.72 35.45
C THR A 68 -3.00 -3.38 34.21
N ALA A 69 -3.37 -4.64 33.94
CA ALA A 69 -2.95 -5.36 32.73
C ALA A 69 -3.45 -4.66 31.46
N LEU A 70 -4.71 -4.20 31.44
CA LEU A 70 -5.27 -3.46 30.32
C LEU A 70 -4.60 -2.09 30.14
N ALA A 71 -4.27 -1.39 31.24
CA ALA A 71 -3.54 -0.13 31.19
C ALA A 71 -2.12 -0.32 30.62
N LEU A 72 -1.40 -1.35 31.09
CA LEU A 72 -0.08 -1.70 30.55
C LEU A 72 -0.15 -2.11 29.08
N GLN A 73 -1.16 -2.88 28.67
CA GLN A 73 -1.36 -3.26 27.29
C GLN A 73 -1.61 -2.04 26.40
N ARG A 74 -2.45 -1.09 26.84
CA ARG A 74 -2.68 0.17 26.13
C ARG A 74 -1.40 1.00 26.02
N ALA A 75 -0.64 1.12 27.10
CA ALA A 75 0.64 1.84 27.10
C ALA A 75 1.64 1.24 26.10
N ARG A 76 1.73 -0.10 26.01
CA ARG A 76 2.57 -0.78 25.01
C ARG A 76 2.11 -0.50 23.57
N CYS A 77 0.81 -0.63 23.28
CA CYS A 77 0.29 -0.31 21.95
C CYS A 77 0.58 1.14 21.55
N GLN A 78 0.45 2.09 22.48
CA GLN A 78 0.77 3.50 22.23
C GLN A 78 2.26 3.72 21.93
N GLN A 79 3.16 3.00 22.60
CA GLN A 79 4.59 3.04 22.31
C GLN A 79 4.90 2.49 20.90
N ASP A 80 4.32 1.34 20.55
CA ASP A 80 4.51 0.72 19.23
C ASP A 80 3.97 1.61 18.10
N GLU A 81 2.80 2.20 18.29
CA GLU A 81 2.21 3.16 17.34
C GLU A 81 3.09 4.40 17.19
N HIS A 82 3.62 4.94 18.28
CA HIS A 82 4.53 6.09 18.22
C HIS A 82 5.82 5.77 17.45
N LEU A 83 6.39 4.58 17.64
CA LEU A 83 7.55 4.13 16.86
C LEU A 83 7.24 4.03 15.38
N LEU A 84 6.05 3.54 15.00
CA LEU A 84 5.59 3.56 13.61
C LEU A 84 5.37 4.98 13.08
N GLU A 85 4.75 5.87 13.86
CA GLU A 85 4.54 7.27 13.44
C GLU A 85 5.88 7.98 13.20
N LEU A 86 6.93 7.64 13.96
CA LEU A 86 8.27 8.21 13.80
C LEU A 86 9.03 7.64 12.59
N HIS A 87 9.05 6.31 12.43
CA HIS A 87 9.92 5.65 11.44
C HIS A 87 9.20 5.31 10.14
N PHE A 88 7.89 5.07 10.19
CA PHE A 88 7.08 4.53 9.10
C PHE A 88 5.72 5.22 9.00
N ALA A 89 5.68 6.55 9.15
CA ALA A 89 4.45 7.35 9.20
C ALA A 89 3.47 7.04 8.04
N GLU A 90 4.00 6.75 6.85
CA GLU A 90 3.19 6.42 5.68
C GLU A 90 2.31 5.18 5.88
N GLN A 91 2.80 4.18 6.62
CA GLN A 91 2.12 2.91 6.84
C GLN A 91 0.86 3.06 7.69
N LEU A 92 0.75 4.16 8.44
CA LEU A 92 -0.39 4.50 9.29
C LEU A 92 -1.39 5.46 8.64
N ARG A 93 -1.07 6.04 7.49
CA ARG A 93 -2.00 6.93 6.76
C ARG A 93 -3.24 6.15 6.32
N PRO A 94 -4.43 6.75 6.22
CA PRO A 94 -5.55 6.12 5.52
C PRO A 94 -5.29 6.06 4.01
N PHE A 95 -5.93 5.13 3.28
CA PHE A 95 -5.93 5.15 1.82
C PHE A 95 -7.17 5.93 1.32
N PRO A 96 -7.03 7.15 0.77
CA PRO A 96 -8.16 8.01 0.42
C PRO A 96 -8.98 7.44 -0.74
N GLU A 97 -10.20 7.94 -0.91
CA GLU A 97 -10.92 7.74 -2.17
C GLU A 97 -10.07 8.21 -3.34
N CYS A 98 -10.04 7.43 -4.42
CA CYS A 98 -9.35 7.75 -5.66
C CYS A 98 -10.35 7.71 -6.80
N ARG A 99 -10.17 8.60 -7.79
CA ARG A 99 -11.02 8.67 -8.97
C ARG A 99 -10.16 8.59 -10.23
N VAL A 100 -10.70 7.95 -11.26
CA VAL A 100 -10.14 8.01 -12.61
C VAL A 100 -10.98 8.97 -13.42
N GLY A 101 -10.34 9.90 -14.11
CA GLY A 101 -11.05 10.87 -14.93
C GLY A 101 -10.14 11.57 -15.94
N PRO A 102 -10.72 12.40 -16.82
CA PRO A 102 -9.98 13.10 -17.86
C PRO A 102 -9.08 14.21 -17.28
N GLU A 103 -7.82 14.23 -17.70
CA GLU A 103 -6.85 15.31 -17.45
C GLU A 103 -6.59 16.16 -18.70
N ALA A 104 -6.62 15.54 -19.87
CA ALA A 104 -6.34 16.19 -21.14
C ALA A 104 -7.35 15.71 -22.20
N HIS A 105 -7.70 16.59 -23.13
CA HIS A 105 -8.61 16.24 -24.22
C HIS A 105 -7.83 15.44 -25.27
N ALA A 106 -8.03 14.13 -25.30
CA ALA A 106 -7.95 13.34 -26.54
C ALA A 106 -9.03 12.29 -26.57
N ALA A 107 -9.30 11.83 -27.79
CA ALA A 107 -10.23 10.77 -28.05
C ALA A 107 -9.50 9.58 -28.67
N ILE A 108 -9.91 8.39 -28.25
CA ILE A 108 -9.78 7.19 -29.06
C ILE A 108 -11.00 7.20 -29.99
N LEU A 109 -10.75 7.20 -31.30
CA LEU A 109 -11.78 7.31 -32.32
C LEU A 109 -12.38 5.94 -32.63
N THR A 110 -11.53 4.93 -32.74
CA THR A 110 -11.90 3.54 -33.00
C THR A 110 -11.00 2.62 -32.20
N ALA A 111 -11.50 1.46 -31.81
CA ALA A 111 -10.69 0.36 -31.30
C ALA A 111 -11.40 -0.95 -31.63
N GLN A 112 -10.65 -1.92 -32.16
CA GLN A 112 -11.17 -3.22 -32.56
C GLN A 112 -10.11 -4.31 -32.38
N TYR A 113 -10.57 -5.52 -32.11
CA TYR A 113 -9.75 -6.72 -32.12
C TYR A 113 -10.01 -7.49 -33.42
N CYS A 114 -8.94 -7.73 -34.18
CA CYS A 114 -8.97 -8.50 -35.41
C CYS A 114 -8.49 -9.93 -35.10
N PRO A 115 -9.40 -10.92 -34.98
CA PRO A 115 -8.99 -12.31 -34.86
C PRO A 115 -8.30 -12.76 -36.15
N GLY A 116 -7.14 -13.40 -36.04
CA GLY A 116 -6.38 -13.85 -37.19
C GLY A 116 -5.09 -14.55 -36.82
N THR A 117 -4.30 -14.91 -37.84
CA THR A 117 -2.97 -15.48 -37.69
C THR A 117 -1.98 -14.61 -38.48
N PRO A 118 -1.53 -13.47 -37.95
CA PRO A 118 -1.60 -13.04 -36.54
C PRO A 118 -2.88 -12.31 -36.13
N ALA A 119 -3.28 -12.42 -34.87
CA ALA A 119 -4.31 -11.57 -34.27
C ALA A 119 -3.73 -10.17 -34.02
N SER A 120 -4.56 -9.14 -34.10
CA SER A 120 -4.11 -7.77 -33.86
C SER A 120 -5.16 -6.92 -33.16
N ILE A 121 -4.69 -5.93 -32.40
CA ILE A 121 -5.50 -4.83 -31.89
C ILE A 121 -5.24 -3.62 -32.78
N GLU A 122 -6.29 -3.03 -33.32
CA GLU A 122 -6.22 -1.82 -34.13
C GLU A 122 -7.03 -0.71 -33.45
N PHE A 123 -6.42 0.46 -33.27
CA PHE A 123 -7.13 1.61 -32.74
C PHE A 123 -6.61 2.92 -33.35
N ALA A 124 -7.50 3.92 -33.39
CA ALA A 124 -7.20 5.25 -33.89
C ALA A 124 -7.24 6.26 -32.74
N VAL A 125 -6.24 7.13 -32.69
CA VAL A 125 -6.11 8.20 -31.69
C VAL A 125 -6.11 9.57 -32.37
N ASP A 126 -6.79 10.52 -31.77
CA ASP A 126 -6.72 11.93 -32.17
C ASP A 126 -5.42 12.57 -31.63
N THR A 127 -4.57 13.02 -32.56
CA THR A 127 -3.27 13.66 -32.27
C THR A 127 -3.30 15.17 -32.47
N GLY A 128 -4.40 15.73 -33.01
CA GLY A 128 -4.45 17.07 -33.59
C GLY A 128 -4.40 18.26 -32.61
N ALA A 129 -4.55 18.03 -31.30
CA ALA A 129 -4.62 19.10 -30.30
C ALA A 129 -3.46 19.11 -29.28
N ARG A 130 -2.42 18.29 -29.48
CA ARG A 130 -1.44 18.02 -28.41
C ARG A 130 -0.07 18.66 -28.62
N ARG A 131 0.47 19.24 -27.55
CA ARG A 131 1.86 19.74 -27.45
C ARG A 131 2.86 18.66 -27.05
N ALA A 132 2.40 17.51 -26.56
CA ALA A 132 3.26 16.46 -26.00
C ALA A 132 3.30 15.23 -26.91
N ASN A 133 4.50 14.63 -27.01
CA ASN A 133 4.75 13.42 -27.80
C ASN A 133 4.26 12.13 -27.11
N THR A 134 3.44 12.23 -26.06
CA THR A 134 2.92 11.07 -25.35
C THR A 134 1.45 11.27 -24.96
N VAL A 135 0.69 10.18 -24.94
CA VAL A 135 -0.68 10.14 -24.40
C VAL A 135 -0.85 8.96 -23.48
N ASP A 136 -1.41 9.20 -22.31
CA ASP A 136 -1.81 8.14 -21.40
C ASP A 136 -3.20 7.62 -21.82
N ILE A 137 -3.35 6.31 -21.95
CA ILE A 137 -4.56 5.61 -22.35
C ILE A 137 -4.97 4.73 -21.18
N PHE A 138 -6.15 5.00 -20.62
CA PHE A 138 -6.76 4.19 -19.59
C PHE A 138 -7.61 3.07 -20.19
N ILE A 139 -7.42 1.85 -19.71
CA ILE A 139 -8.23 0.68 -20.05
C ILE A 139 -9.45 0.66 -19.12
N ASP A 140 -10.62 0.89 -19.71
CA ASP A 140 -11.92 0.95 -19.05
C ASP A 140 -12.69 -0.34 -19.33
N GLY A 141 -12.76 -1.23 -18.34
CA GLY A 141 -13.44 -2.51 -18.45
C GLY A 141 -13.41 -3.29 -17.14
N ASP A 142 -14.01 -4.48 -17.12
CA ASP A 142 -13.91 -5.36 -15.97
C ASP A 142 -12.46 -5.83 -15.74
N ALA A 143 -12.18 -6.40 -14.57
CA ALA A 143 -10.82 -6.76 -14.17
C ALA A 143 -10.18 -7.80 -15.12
N ALA A 144 -10.94 -8.80 -15.58
CA ALA A 144 -10.41 -9.85 -16.44
C ALA A 144 -10.14 -9.36 -17.86
N PHE A 145 -11.07 -8.58 -18.43
CA PHE A 145 -10.87 -7.91 -19.71
C PHE A 145 -9.69 -6.95 -19.65
N SER A 146 -9.62 -6.10 -18.62
CA SER A 146 -8.54 -5.11 -18.46
C SER A 146 -7.18 -5.78 -18.32
N ALA A 147 -7.08 -6.85 -17.54
CA ALA A 147 -5.86 -7.64 -17.39
C ALA A 147 -5.43 -8.30 -18.72
N ALA A 148 -6.38 -8.88 -19.46
CA ALA A 148 -6.11 -9.49 -20.76
C ALA A 148 -5.65 -8.45 -21.79
N LEU A 149 -6.34 -7.30 -21.87
CA LEU A 149 -6.00 -6.22 -22.79
C LEU A 149 -4.64 -5.60 -22.46
N ARG A 150 -4.38 -5.32 -21.18
CA ARG A 150 -3.08 -4.83 -20.71
C ARG A 150 -1.96 -5.80 -21.05
N SER A 151 -2.16 -7.09 -20.80
CA SER A 151 -1.15 -8.10 -21.13
C SER A 151 -0.90 -8.17 -22.63
N ALA A 152 -1.94 -8.12 -23.46
CA ALA A 152 -1.81 -8.14 -24.92
C ALA A 152 -1.10 -6.89 -25.46
N MET A 153 -1.40 -5.71 -24.91
CA MET A 153 -0.80 -4.43 -25.30
C MET A 153 0.66 -4.25 -24.82
N LEU A 154 1.10 -5.03 -23.83
CA LEU A 154 2.46 -4.95 -23.27
C LEU A 154 3.32 -6.18 -23.59
N ASP A 155 2.79 -7.19 -24.29
CA ASP A 155 3.52 -8.40 -24.67
C ASP A 155 4.54 -8.13 -25.78
N GLU A 156 5.68 -7.54 -25.41
CA GLU A 156 6.84 -7.36 -26.29
C GLU A 156 7.46 -8.72 -26.69
N ALA A 157 7.21 -9.78 -25.91
CA ALA A 157 7.78 -11.12 -26.12
C ALA A 157 7.22 -11.82 -27.38
N GLY A 158 6.27 -11.19 -28.08
CA GLY A 158 5.93 -11.53 -29.46
C GLY A 158 7.05 -11.27 -30.47
N GLY A 159 8.14 -10.55 -30.10
CA GLY A 159 9.52 -10.47 -30.62
C GLY A 159 9.79 -10.44 -32.14
N THR A 160 9.03 -11.18 -32.92
CA THR A 160 9.09 -11.33 -34.36
C THR A 160 8.15 -10.37 -35.11
N ARG A 161 7.30 -9.60 -34.42
CA ARG A 161 6.27 -8.78 -35.05
C ARG A 161 6.34 -7.32 -34.58
N ALA A 162 6.70 -6.44 -35.50
CA ALA A 162 6.70 -5.01 -35.24
C ALA A 162 5.26 -4.47 -35.23
N ALA A 163 4.96 -3.59 -34.28
CA ALA A 163 3.77 -2.75 -34.34
C ALA A 163 3.82 -1.89 -35.61
N ALA A 164 2.67 -1.63 -36.21
CA ALA A 164 2.57 -0.78 -37.39
C ALA A 164 1.72 0.45 -37.11
N PHE A 165 1.99 1.55 -37.81
CA PHE A 165 1.24 2.78 -37.69
C PHE A 165 0.90 3.37 -39.05
N CYS A 166 -0.19 4.13 -39.10
CA CYS A 166 -0.60 4.91 -40.26
C CYS A 166 -0.99 6.33 -39.81
N ALA A 167 -0.44 7.34 -40.49
CA ALA A 167 -0.76 8.74 -40.24
C ALA A 167 -1.95 9.18 -41.12
N ASP A 168 -2.90 9.88 -40.51
CA ASP A 168 -4.10 10.46 -41.12
C ASP A 168 -5.07 9.48 -41.82
N GLY A 169 -4.86 8.17 -41.67
CA GLY A 169 -5.79 7.12 -42.12
C GLY A 169 -5.85 6.87 -43.64
N GLU A 170 -5.15 7.68 -44.45
CA GLU A 170 -5.03 7.51 -45.90
C GLU A 170 -3.63 7.05 -46.33
N GLY A 171 -2.77 6.68 -45.38
CA GLY A 171 -1.36 6.32 -45.61
C GLY A 171 -1.06 4.82 -45.60
N GLU A 172 0.14 4.49 -46.09
CA GLU A 172 0.74 3.16 -46.01
C GLU A 172 1.09 2.79 -44.55
N TRP A 173 0.86 1.54 -44.15
CA TRP A 173 1.24 1.03 -42.84
C TRP A 173 2.77 0.95 -42.72
N ARG A 174 3.33 1.69 -41.77
CA ARG A 174 4.77 1.71 -41.50
C ARG A 174 5.09 0.93 -40.22
N SER A 175 6.16 0.16 -40.27
CA SER A 175 6.66 -0.60 -39.11
C SER A 175 7.32 0.32 -38.07
N LEU A 176 7.09 0.07 -36.79
CA LEU A 176 7.74 0.74 -35.67
C LEU A 176 8.98 -0.03 -35.23
N GLY A 177 10.12 0.68 -35.15
CA GLY A 177 11.38 0.10 -34.65
C GLY A 177 11.41 -0.13 -33.14
N ARG A 178 10.47 0.45 -32.38
CA ARG A 178 10.31 0.26 -30.93
C ARG A 178 8.85 0.03 -30.59
N TRP A 179 8.59 -0.73 -29.53
CA TRP A 179 7.24 -0.90 -29.02
C TRP A 179 6.70 0.46 -28.51
N PRO A 180 5.50 0.90 -28.93
CA PRO A 180 5.02 2.26 -28.68
C PRO A 180 4.32 2.43 -27.31
N LEU A 181 4.09 1.35 -26.57
CA LEU A 181 3.37 1.37 -25.30
C LEU A 181 4.27 1.06 -24.11
N ALA A 182 4.11 1.81 -23.03
CA ALA A 182 4.79 1.56 -21.76
C ALA A 182 3.79 1.53 -20.60
N PRO A 183 3.97 0.65 -19.59
CA PRO A 183 3.13 0.68 -18.40
C PRO A 183 3.41 1.95 -17.58
N THR A 184 2.38 2.54 -16.98
CA THR A 184 2.52 3.66 -16.04
C THR A 184 2.17 3.26 -14.61
N GLY A 185 2.53 4.11 -13.65
CA GLY A 185 2.28 3.90 -12.23
C GLY A 185 3.20 2.87 -11.59
N LEU A 186 4.28 2.45 -12.25
CA LEU A 186 5.27 1.52 -11.67
C LEU A 186 6.50 2.26 -11.13
N ASP A 187 6.70 3.50 -11.57
CA ASP A 187 7.83 4.31 -11.16
C ASP A 187 7.51 5.09 -9.87
N PRO A 188 8.46 5.20 -8.93
CA PRO A 188 8.30 6.04 -7.74
C PRO A 188 7.86 7.49 -8.06
N ALA A 189 8.28 8.06 -9.19
CA ALA A 189 7.87 9.41 -9.61
C ALA A 189 6.40 9.50 -10.04
N GLN A 190 5.75 8.37 -10.29
CA GLN A 190 4.34 8.23 -10.69
C GLN A 190 3.46 7.74 -9.53
N ALA A 191 3.90 7.94 -8.29
CA ALA A 191 3.12 7.61 -7.10
C ALA A 191 1.77 8.33 -7.11
N LEU A 192 0.72 7.60 -6.72
CA LEU A 192 -0.64 8.14 -6.61
C LEU A 192 -0.76 8.97 -5.34
N LEU A 193 -0.17 8.50 -4.25
CA LEU A 193 -0.18 9.17 -2.96
C LEU A 193 1.09 9.99 -2.72
N PRO A 194 0.99 11.16 -2.06
CA PRO A 194 2.16 11.92 -1.62
C PRO A 194 3.04 11.08 -0.69
N ARG A 195 4.34 11.04 -0.99
CA ARG A 195 5.34 10.32 -0.20
C ARG A 195 6.22 11.26 0.60
N ALA A 196 6.50 10.89 1.84
CA ALA A 196 7.53 11.50 2.66
C ALA A 196 8.92 11.18 2.09
N PRO A 197 9.89 12.11 2.22
CA PRO A 197 11.29 11.81 1.91
C PRO A 197 11.78 10.59 2.69
N GLY A 198 12.52 9.69 2.03
CA GLY A 198 13.06 8.48 2.66
C GLY A 198 12.07 7.30 2.77
N ALA A 199 10.82 7.46 2.34
CA ALA A 199 9.87 6.36 2.35
C ALA A 199 10.17 5.30 1.28
N HIS A 200 9.99 4.03 1.66
CA HIS A 200 10.27 2.89 0.79
C HIS A 200 9.26 2.80 -0.36
N ALA A 201 9.72 3.12 -1.59
CA ALA A 201 8.85 3.22 -2.76
C ALA A 201 8.15 1.90 -3.10
N GLY A 202 8.81 0.76 -2.90
CA GLY A 202 8.24 -0.55 -3.16
C GLY A 202 7.02 -0.87 -2.29
N LEU A 203 6.98 -0.37 -1.04
CA LEU A 203 5.84 -0.60 -0.14
C LEU A 203 4.65 0.26 -0.54
N ALA A 204 4.90 1.54 -0.86
CA ALA A 204 3.89 2.43 -1.41
C ALA A 204 3.26 1.85 -2.69
N LEU A 205 4.08 1.27 -3.57
CA LEU A 205 3.63 0.62 -4.80
C LEU A 205 2.73 -0.60 -4.52
N LEU A 206 3.15 -1.49 -3.61
CA LEU A 206 2.34 -2.65 -3.20
C LEU A 206 0.99 -2.20 -2.62
N ARG A 207 1.02 -1.15 -1.82
CA ARG A 207 -0.18 -0.59 -1.21
C ARG A 207 -1.14 -0.04 -2.26
N GLU A 208 -0.65 0.67 -3.26
CA GLU A 208 -1.47 1.15 -4.38
C GLU A 208 -2.00 -0.01 -5.22
N TYR A 209 -1.22 -1.08 -5.40
CA TYR A 209 -1.64 -2.30 -6.11
C TYR A 209 -2.83 -2.99 -5.44
N PHE A 210 -2.79 -3.17 -4.11
CA PHE A 210 -3.89 -3.86 -3.41
C PHE A 210 -5.14 -2.99 -3.20
N ASN A 211 -4.98 -1.69 -2.92
CA ASN A 211 -6.13 -0.85 -2.56
C ASN A 211 -6.75 -0.12 -3.76
N PHE A 212 -6.01 0.08 -4.86
CA PHE A 212 -6.53 0.75 -6.06
C PHE A 212 -5.87 0.23 -7.36
N PRO A 213 -6.07 -1.06 -7.70
CA PRO A 213 -5.43 -1.71 -8.85
C PRO A 213 -5.76 -1.03 -10.19
N SER A 214 -6.92 -0.39 -10.30
CA SER A 214 -7.34 0.31 -11.52
C SER A 214 -6.37 1.41 -11.95
N ARG A 215 -5.56 1.99 -11.05
CA ARG A 215 -4.55 3.00 -11.48
C ARG A 215 -3.54 2.43 -12.47
N PHE A 216 -3.30 1.12 -12.42
CA PHE A 216 -2.35 0.43 -13.28
C PHE A 216 -2.98 0.06 -14.63
N ASN A 217 -4.24 0.40 -14.89
CA ASN A 217 -4.85 0.23 -16.21
C ASN A 217 -4.47 1.36 -17.18
N VAL A 218 -3.57 2.26 -16.79
CA VAL A 218 -3.04 3.30 -17.66
C VAL A 218 -1.78 2.81 -18.38
N LEU A 219 -1.73 3.04 -19.69
CA LEU A 219 -0.60 2.79 -20.59
C LEU A 219 -0.20 4.09 -21.27
N ARG A 220 1.10 4.37 -21.33
CA ARG A 220 1.64 5.52 -22.05
C ARG A 220 1.95 5.13 -23.49
N LEU A 221 1.30 5.80 -24.43
CA LEU A 221 1.55 5.69 -25.86
C LEU A 221 2.52 6.79 -26.31
N ASP A 222 3.59 6.38 -26.98
CA ASP A 222 4.50 7.26 -27.69
C ASP A 222 3.90 7.71 -29.03
N LEU A 223 3.70 9.02 -29.17
CA LEU A 223 3.14 9.66 -30.34
C LEU A 223 4.20 10.23 -31.28
N SER A 224 5.50 10.11 -30.96
CA SER A 224 6.58 10.55 -31.83
C SER A 224 6.45 10.03 -33.29
N PRO A 225 5.99 8.79 -33.55
CA PRO A 225 5.76 8.30 -34.91
C PRO A 225 4.68 9.06 -35.69
N PHE A 226 3.74 9.73 -35.01
CA PHE A 226 2.62 10.47 -35.60
C PHE A 226 2.88 11.98 -35.68
N ALA A 227 4.15 12.42 -35.58
CA ALA A 227 4.50 13.83 -35.60
C ALA A 227 3.93 14.55 -36.84
N GLY A 228 3.12 15.59 -36.62
CA GLY A 228 2.50 16.39 -37.68
C GLY A 228 1.16 15.85 -38.20
N ALA A 229 0.77 14.62 -37.85
CA ALA A 229 -0.52 14.05 -38.22
C ALA A 229 -1.65 14.54 -37.29
N ARG A 230 -2.87 14.67 -37.80
CA ARG A 230 -4.07 14.94 -36.98
C ARG A 230 -4.68 13.67 -36.41
N ARG A 231 -4.51 12.54 -37.10
CA ARG A 231 -4.97 11.23 -36.64
C ARG A 231 -3.85 10.21 -36.77
N GLY A 232 -3.74 9.33 -35.78
CA GLY A 232 -2.84 8.19 -35.82
C GLY A 232 -3.60 6.88 -35.69
N GLN A 233 -3.40 5.95 -36.62
CA GLN A 233 -3.86 4.57 -36.46
C GLN A 233 -2.69 3.69 -36.03
N LEU A 234 -2.92 2.82 -35.06
CA LEU A 234 -1.94 1.88 -34.56
C LEU A 234 -2.48 0.46 -34.68
N LYS A 235 -1.64 -0.45 -35.18
CA LYS A 235 -1.89 -1.88 -35.28
C LYS A 235 -0.84 -2.63 -34.46
N LEU A 236 -1.32 -3.28 -33.41
CA LEU A 236 -0.51 -4.05 -32.48
C LEU A 236 -0.74 -5.55 -32.73
N PRO A 237 0.28 -6.31 -33.14
CA PRO A 237 0.19 -7.76 -33.20
C PRO A 237 0.09 -8.32 -31.78
N VAL A 238 -0.89 -9.18 -31.51
CA VAL A 238 -1.12 -9.76 -30.18
C VAL A 238 -1.32 -11.27 -30.24
N ARG A 239 -1.18 -11.94 -29.08
CA ARG A 239 -1.63 -13.33 -28.93
C ARG A 239 -3.15 -13.39 -28.99
N ALA A 240 -3.68 -14.44 -29.58
CA ALA A 240 -5.13 -14.60 -29.70
C ALA A 240 -5.76 -14.73 -28.30
N ALA A 241 -6.76 -13.89 -28.02
CA ALA A 241 -7.48 -13.88 -26.75
C ALA A 241 -8.97 -13.64 -27.00
N SER A 242 -9.80 -14.61 -26.60
CA SER A 242 -11.26 -14.55 -26.81
C SER A 242 -11.92 -13.39 -26.07
N LEU A 243 -11.40 -13.04 -24.88
CA LEU A 243 -11.89 -11.90 -24.10
C LEU A 243 -11.78 -10.56 -24.85
N LEU A 244 -10.88 -10.44 -25.82
CA LEU A 244 -10.68 -9.19 -26.57
C LEU A 244 -11.69 -8.99 -27.71
N GLN A 245 -12.53 -9.98 -28.02
CA GLN A 245 -13.53 -9.87 -29.09
C GLN A 245 -14.56 -8.75 -28.84
N THR A 246 -14.77 -8.36 -27.59
CA THR A 246 -15.67 -7.26 -27.19
C THR A 246 -14.98 -5.89 -27.22
N LEU A 247 -13.72 -5.79 -27.65
CA LEU A 247 -12.99 -4.53 -27.67
C LEU A 247 -13.70 -3.47 -28.52
N GLN A 248 -13.93 -2.30 -27.92
CA GLN A 248 -14.57 -1.13 -28.52
C GLN A 248 -13.81 0.13 -28.10
N ALA A 249 -14.03 1.23 -28.82
CA ALA A 249 -13.40 2.52 -28.52
C ALA A 249 -13.70 3.03 -27.11
N SER A 250 -14.88 2.71 -26.56
CA SER A 250 -15.27 3.05 -25.18
C SER A 250 -14.37 2.45 -24.11
N HIS A 251 -13.72 1.31 -24.40
CA HIS A 251 -12.82 0.63 -23.47
C HIS A 251 -11.43 1.26 -23.40
N LEU A 252 -11.12 2.23 -24.28
CA LEU A 252 -9.84 2.95 -24.27
C LEU A 252 -10.11 4.45 -24.10
N ARG A 253 -9.73 5.00 -22.96
CA ARG A 253 -9.93 6.42 -22.63
C ARG A 253 -8.60 7.17 -22.68
N ALA A 254 -8.41 7.97 -23.72
CA ALA A 254 -7.20 8.78 -23.85
C ALA A 254 -7.22 10.00 -22.93
N GLY A 255 -6.07 10.32 -22.33
CA GLY A 255 -5.91 11.45 -21.41
C GLY A 255 -6.57 11.26 -20.04
N TRP A 256 -6.93 10.02 -19.66
CA TRP A 256 -7.47 9.71 -18.35
C TRP A 256 -6.36 9.28 -17.39
N ALA A 257 -6.44 9.72 -16.14
CA ALA A 257 -5.49 9.32 -15.10
C ALA A 257 -6.20 9.14 -13.74
N ALA A 258 -5.55 8.37 -12.87
CA ALA A 258 -5.97 8.19 -11.50
C ALA A 258 -5.49 9.35 -10.63
N ARG A 259 -6.37 9.90 -9.78
CA ARG A 259 -6.05 10.95 -8.82
C ARG A 259 -6.62 10.63 -7.45
N PRO A 260 -5.89 10.91 -6.36
CA PRO A 260 -6.45 10.82 -5.02
C PRO A 260 -7.36 12.02 -4.75
N CYS A 261 -8.48 11.81 -4.07
CA CYS A 261 -9.39 12.86 -3.62
C CYS A 261 -8.81 13.56 -2.37
N LEU A 262 -7.73 14.32 -2.58
CA LEU A 262 -7.02 15.07 -1.54
C LEU A 262 -7.12 16.57 -1.80
N GLN A 263 -7.18 17.34 -0.72
CA GLN A 263 -7.21 18.81 -0.76
C GLN A 263 -6.24 19.39 0.26
N ARG A 264 -5.57 20.48 -0.12
CA ARG A 264 -4.68 21.22 0.78
C ARG A 264 -5.49 22.27 1.54
N ILE A 265 -5.31 22.31 2.86
CA ILE A 265 -6.01 23.19 3.79
C ILE A 265 -4.98 23.79 4.75
N ALA A 266 -5.09 25.08 5.06
CA ALA A 266 -4.37 25.68 6.17
C ALA A 266 -5.14 25.39 7.47
N ALA A 267 -4.52 24.68 8.41
CA ALA A 267 -5.13 24.43 9.71
C ALA A 267 -5.21 25.72 10.54
N ALA A 268 -6.06 25.73 11.58
CA ALA A 268 -6.14 26.87 12.48
C ALA A 268 -4.76 27.15 13.13
N PRO A 269 -4.31 28.42 13.17
CA PRO A 269 -2.99 28.76 13.68
C PRO A 269 -2.87 28.40 15.16
N VAL A 270 -1.72 27.84 15.53
CA VAL A 270 -1.40 27.42 16.89
C VAL A 270 -0.56 28.49 17.57
N ARG A 271 -0.93 28.93 18.77
CA ARG A 271 -0.12 29.84 19.58
C ARG A 271 0.72 29.03 20.56
N ILE A 272 2.04 29.14 20.45
CA ILE A 272 3.01 28.47 21.32
C ILE A 272 3.21 29.31 22.58
N ASP A 273 2.84 28.77 23.74
CA ASP A 273 2.96 29.44 25.03
C ASP A 273 4.01 28.80 25.95
N GLY A 274 4.56 27.65 25.56
CA GLY A 274 5.54 26.88 26.32
C GLY A 274 4.98 26.20 27.58
N ARG A 275 3.67 26.30 27.84
CA ARG A 275 3.01 25.70 29.02
C ARG A 275 2.57 24.26 28.76
N GLN A 276 2.41 23.91 27.48
CA GLN A 276 1.99 22.59 27.04
C GLN A 276 3.07 21.97 26.16
N SER A 277 3.28 20.66 26.30
CA SER A 277 4.20 19.89 25.47
C SER A 277 3.64 19.62 24.07
N GLU A 278 2.33 19.67 23.90
CA GLU A 278 1.62 19.36 22.65
C GLU A 278 0.44 20.30 22.44
N TYR A 279 0.19 20.67 21.20
CA TYR A 279 -0.87 21.58 20.78
C TYR A 279 -1.86 20.90 19.84
N VAL A 280 -3.13 21.30 19.86
CA VAL A 280 -4.18 20.76 18.96
C VAL A 280 -4.00 21.34 17.56
N VAL A 281 -3.95 20.48 16.55
CA VAL A 281 -4.14 20.88 15.15
C VAL A 281 -5.63 20.82 14.84
N SER A 282 -6.23 21.98 14.54
CA SER A 282 -7.68 22.11 14.35
C SER A 282 -8.04 22.34 12.89
N ILE A 283 -8.97 21.54 12.37
CA ILE A 283 -9.54 21.62 11.01
C ILE A 283 -11.07 21.47 11.06
N SER A 284 -11.75 21.69 9.93
CA SER A 284 -13.19 21.43 9.83
C SER A 284 -13.52 19.96 10.14
N PRO A 285 -14.62 19.66 10.87
CA PRO A 285 -14.99 18.29 11.21
C PRO A 285 -15.38 17.43 10.00
N GLU A 286 -15.70 18.04 8.84
CA GLU A 286 -16.05 17.34 7.60
C GLU A 286 -14.85 16.67 6.91
N VAL A 287 -13.64 17.02 7.32
CA VAL A 287 -12.40 16.54 6.72
C VAL A 287 -11.51 15.88 7.78
N GLU A 288 -10.61 15.03 7.33
CA GLU A 288 -9.60 14.37 8.16
C GLU A 288 -8.21 14.64 7.57
N ILE A 289 -7.23 14.89 8.45
CA ILE A 289 -5.83 15.10 8.04
C ILE A 289 -5.27 13.76 7.53
N PHE A 290 -4.81 13.78 6.27
CA PHE A 290 -4.06 12.71 5.64
C PHE A 290 -2.56 12.85 5.90
N SER A 291 -2.02 14.07 5.77
CA SER A 291 -0.64 14.42 6.10
C SER A 291 -0.53 15.85 6.59
N ILE A 292 0.43 16.09 7.48
CA ILE A 292 0.92 17.44 7.80
C ILE A 292 2.11 17.67 6.87
N ASP A 293 2.02 18.71 6.04
CA ASP A 293 2.95 18.91 4.92
C ASP A 293 4.05 19.90 5.28
N ARG A 294 3.68 21.04 5.86
CA ARG A 294 4.61 22.09 6.28
C ARG A 294 4.15 22.77 7.56
N VAL A 295 5.13 23.19 8.35
CA VAL A 295 4.93 23.89 9.60
C VAL A 295 5.84 25.11 9.60
N HIS A 296 5.24 26.28 9.72
CA HIS A 296 5.98 27.53 9.81
C HIS A 296 5.78 28.12 11.20
N VAL A 297 6.87 28.40 11.91
CA VAL A 297 6.86 28.98 13.26
C VAL A 297 7.47 30.38 13.18
N GLY A 298 6.71 31.40 13.58
CA GLY A 298 7.19 32.79 13.53
C GLY A 298 7.52 33.29 12.11
N GLY A 299 6.96 32.66 11.07
CA GLY A 299 7.19 33.00 9.66
C GLY A 299 8.39 32.29 9.01
N ALA A 300 9.19 31.53 9.76
CA ALA A 300 10.21 30.64 9.22
C ALA A 300 9.68 29.20 9.17
N GLU A 301 10.10 28.42 8.16
CA GLU A 301 9.81 26.98 8.12
C GLU A 301 10.59 26.27 9.23
N ASP A 302 9.88 25.52 10.09
CA ASP A 302 10.48 24.76 11.18
C ASP A 302 10.67 23.29 10.76
N LEU A 303 11.88 22.77 10.99
CA LEU A 303 12.25 21.38 10.69
C LEU A 303 12.11 20.47 11.92
N GLY A 304 11.92 21.02 13.11
CA GLY A 304 11.85 20.28 14.36
C GLY A 304 10.44 20.19 14.89
N TRP A 305 9.62 19.28 14.37
CA TRP A 305 8.29 19.01 14.93
C TRP A 305 7.95 17.51 14.84
N SER A 306 7.07 17.07 15.71
CA SER A 306 6.46 15.73 15.64
C SER A 306 4.97 15.86 15.80
N ALA A 307 4.20 15.09 15.04
CA ALA A 307 2.77 15.04 15.19
C ALA A 307 2.29 13.61 15.41
N ARG A 308 1.27 13.47 16.24
CA ARG A 308 0.61 12.19 16.52
C ARG A 308 -0.89 12.36 16.49
N ARG A 309 -1.58 11.28 16.10
CA ARG A 309 -3.03 11.26 16.18
C ARG A 309 -3.49 10.68 17.52
N VAL A 310 -4.49 11.30 18.12
CA VAL A 310 -5.11 10.87 19.39
C VAL A 310 -6.43 10.17 19.09
N GLU A 311 -6.52 8.89 19.43
CA GLU A 311 -7.76 8.13 19.30
C GLU A 311 -8.83 8.61 20.28
N GLY A 312 -10.08 8.66 19.80
CA GLY A 312 -11.24 9.09 20.59
C GLY A 312 -11.39 10.60 20.76
N ALA A 313 -10.49 11.38 20.15
CA ALA A 313 -10.64 12.84 20.07
C ALA A 313 -11.83 13.23 19.16
N PRO A 314 -12.44 14.41 19.39
CA PRO A 314 -13.51 14.90 18.53
C PRO A 314 -13.01 15.15 17.10
N ALA A 315 -13.91 14.95 16.13
CA ALA A 315 -13.61 15.18 14.72
C ALA A 315 -13.07 16.60 14.49
N GLY A 316 -11.98 16.70 13.71
CA GLY A 316 -11.30 17.96 13.44
C GLY A 316 -10.22 18.35 14.46
N HIS A 317 -10.12 17.66 15.61
CA HIS A 317 -9.11 17.91 16.66
C HIS A 317 -8.32 16.65 17.02
N GLU A 318 -8.22 15.72 16.07
CA GLU A 318 -7.62 14.40 16.28
C GLU A 318 -6.09 14.44 16.33
N TRP A 319 -5.46 15.52 15.87
CA TRP A 319 -4.02 15.62 15.75
C TRP A 319 -3.42 16.54 16.80
N ARG A 320 -2.31 16.09 17.36
CA ARG A 320 -1.47 16.85 18.29
C ARG A 320 -0.11 17.07 17.67
N ILE A 321 0.41 18.29 17.77
CA ILE A 321 1.74 18.66 17.28
C ILE A 321 2.60 19.14 18.45
N ALA A 322 3.84 18.67 18.49
CA ALA A 322 4.89 19.12 19.39
C ALA A 322 6.01 19.76 18.56
N PHE A 323 6.61 20.82 19.09
CA PHE A 323 7.71 21.55 18.46
C PHE A 323 9.00 21.27 19.23
N HIS A 324 10.01 20.80 18.52
CA HIS A 324 11.33 20.40 19.02
C HIS A 324 12.39 21.34 18.44
N GLY A 325 12.49 22.54 19.00
CA GLY A 325 13.53 23.50 18.62
C GLY A 325 14.79 23.35 19.46
N ALA A 326 15.96 23.67 18.87
CA ALA A 326 17.22 23.83 19.63
C ALA A 326 17.12 24.99 20.66
N HIS A 327 16.21 25.94 20.43
CA HIS A 327 15.90 27.05 21.33
C HIS A 327 14.40 27.05 21.65
N ALA A 328 14.05 27.42 22.88
CA ALA A 328 12.66 27.60 23.28
C ALA A 328 12.04 28.79 22.50
N TRP A 329 10.91 28.55 21.86
CA TRP A 329 10.17 29.60 21.16
C TRP A 329 9.62 30.64 22.16
N PRO A 330 9.71 31.94 21.84
CA PRO A 330 9.09 32.98 22.66
C PRO A 330 7.59 32.72 22.85
N ALA A 331 7.08 32.95 24.06
CA ALA A 331 5.66 32.82 24.34
C ALA A 331 4.85 33.79 23.45
N GLY A 332 3.81 33.26 22.80
CA GLY A 332 2.98 34.00 21.85
C GLY A 332 3.40 33.84 20.39
N THR A 333 4.47 33.09 20.10
CA THR A 333 4.84 32.75 18.71
C THR A 333 3.71 31.97 18.05
N VAL A 334 3.37 32.33 16.80
CA VAL A 334 2.30 31.68 16.04
C VAL A 334 2.92 30.67 15.08
N ALA A 335 2.37 29.46 15.08
CA ALA A 335 2.66 28.42 14.11
C ALA A 335 1.50 28.29 13.12
N SER A 336 1.80 28.40 11.82
CA SER A 336 0.88 28.08 10.74
C SER A 336 1.22 26.71 10.16
N ILE A 337 0.19 25.89 9.94
CA ILE A 337 0.35 24.48 9.59
C ILE A 337 -0.44 24.20 8.32
N ASP A 338 0.27 23.77 7.27
CA ASP A 338 -0.34 23.31 6.03
C ASP A 338 -0.56 21.81 6.10
N VAL A 339 -1.79 21.39 5.81
CA VAL A 339 -2.20 19.99 5.86
C VAL A 339 -2.84 19.56 4.56
N THR A 340 -2.58 18.33 4.15
CA THR A 340 -3.36 17.64 3.12
C THR A 340 -4.43 16.82 3.82
N CYS A 341 -5.67 17.00 3.39
CA CYS A 341 -6.85 16.38 3.97
C CYS A 341 -7.62 15.54 2.95
N CYS A 342 -8.36 14.55 3.42
CA CYS A 342 -9.40 13.85 2.69
C CYS A 342 -10.78 14.13 3.30
N GLU A 343 -11.85 13.94 2.51
CA GLU A 343 -13.21 14.03 3.03
C GLU A 343 -13.46 12.90 4.05
N ARG A 344 -14.06 13.25 5.20
CA ARG A 344 -14.34 12.30 6.26
C ARG A 344 -15.37 11.28 5.77
N GLY A 345 -15.01 10.00 5.82
CA GLY A 345 -15.85 8.89 5.35
C GLY A 345 -15.61 8.48 3.90
N LYS A 346 -14.90 9.28 3.09
CA LYS A 346 -14.46 8.90 1.73
C LYS A 346 -13.02 8.39 1.74
N VAL A 347 -12.82 7.31 2.49
CA VAL A 347 -11.55 6.61 2.66
C VAL A 347 -11.77 5.16 2.29
N LEU A 348 -11.00 4.63 1.33
CA LEU A 348 -11.14 3.25 0.86
C LEU A 348 -10.74 2.26 1.95
N ALA A 349 -9.68 2.56 2.70
CA ALA A 349 -9.14 1.63 3.68
C ALA A 349 -8.35 2.33 4.81
N ARG A 350 -8.34 1.75 6.01
CA ARG A 350 -7.58 2.25 7.17
C ARG A 350 -6.70 1.16 7.77
N PRO A 351 -5.40 1.38 7.95
CA PRO A 351 -4.53 0.44 8.66
C PRO A 351 -5.09 0.16 10.05
N ALA A 352 -5.05 -1.11 10.46
CA ALA A 352 -5.45 -1.49 11.81
C ALA A 352 -4.46 -0.89 12.84
N ARG A 353 -4.96 -0.09 13.78
CA ARG A 353 -4.18 0.43 14.92
C ARG A 353 -4.21 -0.55 16.10
N GLY A 354 -3.12 -0.62 16.87
CA GLY A 354 -3.01 -1.48 18.06
C GLY A 354 -2.22 -2.78 17.83
N ALA A 355 -2.81 -3.95 18.10
CA ALA A 355 -2.09 -5.24 18.00
C ALA A 355 -1.48 -5.50 16.61
N GLY A 356 -2.08 -4.93 15.55
CA GLY A 356 -1.54 -4.95 14.19
C GLY A 356 -0.27 -4.13 13.99
N CYS A 357 -0.06 -3.05 14.77
CA CYS A 357 1.12 -2.19 14.70
C CYS A 357 2.40 -2.95 15.06
N ARG A 358 2.34 -3.85 16.04
CA ARG A 358 3.48 -4.70 16.43
C ARG A 358 3.91 -5.60 15.28
N TRP A 359 2.93 -6.14 14.55
CA TRP A 359 3.23 -6.93 13.35
C TRP A 359 3.76 -6.03 12.25
N GLN A 360 3.13 -4.90 11.93
CA GLN A 360 3.65 -3.97 10.92
C GLN A 360 5.11 -3.58 11.18
N LEU A 361 5.48 -3.24 12.41
CA LEU A 361 6.87 -2.99 12.79
C LEU A 361 7.77 -4.19 12.51
N ASN A 362 7.35 -5.40 12.92
CA ASN A 362 8.12 -6.60 12.69
C ASN A 362 8.33 -6.89 11.18
N SER A 363 7.27 -6.75 10.37
CA SER A 363 7.34 -6.91 8.91
C SER A 363 8.27 -5.88 8.26
N LEU A 364 8.27 -4.65 8.75
CA LEU A 364 9.10 -3.57 8.20
C LEU A 364 10.57 -3.69 8.62
N LEU A 365 10.83 -4.08 9.86
CA LEU A 365 12.19 -4.38 10.35
C LEU A 365 12.77 -5.63 9.67
N ALA A 366 11.94 -6.58 9.25
CA ALA A 366 12.39 -7.77 8.53
C ALA A 366 12.99 -7.45 7.15
N LEU A 367 12.58 -6.35 6.50
CA LEU A 367 13.15 -5.92 5.21
C LEU A 367 14.65 -5.68 5.28
N ASP A 368 15.15 -5.18 6.42
CA ASP A 368 16.56 -4.76 6.56
C ASP A 368 17.47 -5.88 7.11
N HIS A 369 16.91 -6.92 7.72
CA HIS A 369 17.69 -7.79 8.62
C HIS A 369 17.49 -9.30 8.44
N LEU A 370 16.51 -9.76 7.66
CA LEU A 370 16.33 -11.19 7.38
C LEU A 370 16.11 -11.47 5.89
N PRO A 371 16.60 -12.61 5.37
CA PRO A 371 16.26 -13.05 4.02
C PRO A 371 14.74 -13.25 3.93
N LEU A 372 14.08 -12.44 3.11
CA LEU A 372 12.63 -12.49 2.91
C LEU A 372 12.23 -13.86 2.36
N ASP A 373 11.50 -14.65 3.14
CA ASP A 373 10.91 -15.91 2.69
C ASP A 373 9.47 -15.72 2.20
N ALA A 374 8.83 -16.80 1.74
CA ALA A 374 7.46 -16.72 1.24
C ALA A 374 6.43 -16.40 2.33
N VAL A 375 6.68 -16.77 3.59
CA VAL A 375 5.77 -16.49 4.71
C VAL A 375 5.81 -15.01 5.03
N ALA A 376 7.02 -14.48 5.25
CA ALA A 376 7.27 -13.08 5.52
C ALA A 376 6.78 -12.17 4.38
N LEU A 377 6.97 -12.58 3.12
CA LEU A 377 6.45 -11.84 1.97
C LEU A 377 4.91 -11.78 1.98
N ARG A 378 4.22 -12.90 2.24
CA ARG A 378 2.75 -12.90 2.33
C ARG A 378 2.25 -12.01 3.47
N GLU A 379 2.91 -12.05 4.61
CA GLU A 379 2.60 -11.18 5.75
C GLU A 379 2.80 -9.70 5.39
N LEU A 380 3.93 -9.36 4.77
CA LEU A 380 4.20 -8.01 4.28
C LEU A 380 3.13 -7.56 3.29
N MET A 381 2.79 -8.37 2.29
CA MET A 381 1.72 -8.05 1.33
C MET A 381 0.38 -7.84 2.03
N ALA A 382 0.06 -8.66 3.04
CA ALA A 382 -1.16 -8.50 3.85
C ALA A 382 -1.17 -7.19 4.64
N THR A 383 -0.02 -6.67 5.09
CA THR A 383 0.05 -5.35 5.72
C THR A 383 -0.29 -4.20 4.77
N GLN A 384 -0.03 -4.38 3.46
CA GLN A 384 -0.30 -3.37 2.43
C GLN A 384 -1.72 -3.49 1.86
N ALA A 385 -2.32 -4.68 1.90
CA ALA A 385 -3.71 -4.95 1.49
C ALA A 385 -4.72 -4.57 2.59
N ILE A 386 -4.85 -3.27 2.86
CA ILE A 386 -5.63 -2.72 3.98
C ILE A 386 -7.14 -3.01 3.83
N ASP A 387 -7.66 -2.95 2.60
CA ASP A 387 -9.04 -3.30 2.28
C ASP A 387 -9.37 -4.78 2.54
N ASN A 388 -8.32 -5.62 2.57
CA ASN A 388 -8.36 -7.06 2.73
C ASN A 388 -9.42 -7.74 1.84
N SER A 389 -9.53 -7.28 0.59
CA SER A 389 -10.52 -7.77 -0.36
C SER A 389 -10.28 -9.26 -0.73
N PRO A 390 -11.32 -9.98 -1.19
CA PRO A 390 -11.16 -11.37 -1.60
C PRO A 390 -10.10 -11.56 -2.69
N ALA A 391 -10.01 -10.62 -3.64
CA ALA A 391 -8.99 -10.63 -4.68
C ALA A 391 -7.57 -10.50 -4.11
N SER A 392 -7.36 -9.53 -3.20
CA SER A 392 -6.07 -9.36 -2.51
C SER A 392 -5.66 -10.62 -1.75
N ARG A 393 -6.58 -11.26 -1.02
CA ARG A 393 -6.31 -12.52 -0.30
C ARG A 393 -5.92 -13.65 -1.25
N THR A 394 -6.61 -13.78 -2.38
CA THR A 394 -6.31 -14.79 -3.40
C THR A 394 -4.89 -14.59 -3.94
N ILE A 395 -4.51 -13.36 -4.29
CA ILE A 395 -3.17 -13.03 -4.78
C ILE A 395 -2.10 -13.31 -3.72
N ILE A 396 -2.34 -12.93 -2.46
CA ILE A 396 -1.40 -13.18 -1.35
C ILE A 396 -1.21 -14.68 -1.15
N ASN A 397 -2.30 -15.45 -1.10
CA ASN A 397 -2.25 -16.90 -0.92
C ASN A 397 -1.68 -17.65 -2.13
N ALA A 398 -1.68 -17.03 -3.31
CA ALA A 398 -1.09 -17.58 -4.53
C ALA A 398 0.44 -17.69 -4.43
N VAL A 399 1.10 -16.85 -3.63
CA VAL A 399 2.54 -16.94 -3.39
C VAL A 399 2.84 -18.20 -2.57
N ARG A 400 3.51 -19.19 -3.16
CA ARG A 400 3.78 -20.49 -2.53
C ARG A 400 5.19 -20.59 -1.95
N LYS A 401 6.20 -20.30 -2.77
CA LYS A 401 7.62 -20.38 -2.38
C LYS A 401 8.42 -19.22 -2.95
N LEU A 402 9.49 -18.85 -2.26
CA LEU A 402 10.44 -17.83 -2.66
C LEU A 402 11.84 -18.40 -2.45
N HIS A 403 12.64 -18.37 -3.50
CA HIS A 403 14.05 -18.77 -3.45
C HIS A 403 14.91 -17.63 -3.99
N ALA A 404 15.89 -17.21 -3.20
CA ALA A 404 16.89 -16.23 -3.61
C ALA A 404 18.23 -16.92 -3.81
N ARG A 405 18.90 -16.65 -4.93
CA ARG A 405 20.26 -17.15 -5.20
C ARG A 405 21.14 -16.06 -5.78
N THR A 406 22.42 -16.09 -5.47
CA THR A 406 23.40 -15.18 -6.04
C THR A 406 23.63 -15.51 -7.52
N VAL A 407 23.61 -14.48 -8.37
CA VAL A 407 23.90 -14.56 -9.80
C VAL A 407 24.86 -13.44 -10.22
N LEU A 408 25.60 -13.67 -11.30
CA LEU A 408 26.49 -12.65 -11.87
C LEU A 408 25.88 -12.10 -13.16
N LEU A 409 25.80 -10.78 -13.26
CA LEU A 409 25.48 -10.07 -14.49
C LEU A 409 26.76 -9.49 -15.07
N ARG A 410 26.99 -9.69 -16.38
CA ARG A 410 28.07 -9.03 -17.12
C ARG A 410 27.46 -8.09 -18.15
N PRO A 411 27.25 -6.81 -17.81
CA PRO A 411 26.73 -5.86 -18.78
C PRO A 411 27.84 -5.52 -19.79
N GLY A 412 27.77 -6.12 -20.98
CA GLY A 412 28.72 -5.87 -22.07
C GLY A 412 30.18 -6.18 -21.71
N ARG A 413 31.08 -5.19 -21.88
CA ARG A 413 32.53 -5.29 -21.58
C ARG A 413 32.91 -4.93 -20.13
N ALA A 414 31.94 -4.70 -19.25
CA ALA A 414 32.19 -4.28 -17.86
C ALA A 414 32.54 -5.47 -16.94
N THR A 415 33.05 -5.16 -15.75
CA THR A 415 33.25 -6.12 -14.65
C THR A 415 31.94 -6.78 -14.25
N ALA A 416 32.01 -8.07 -13.88
CA ALA A 416 30.83 -8.80 -13.43
C ALA A 416 30.27 -8.18 -12.14
N LEU A 417 28.99 -7.87 -12.16
CA LEU A 417 28.23 -7.41 -11.01
C LEU A 417 27.57 -8.62 -10.35
N ALA A 418 27.72 -8.76 -9.03
CA ALA A 418 26.96 -9.75 -8.27
C ALA A 418 25.58 -9.20 -7.91
N GLY A 419 24.57 -10.05 -8.02
CA GLY A 419 23.20 -9.73 -7.67
C GLY A 419 22.43 -10.94 -7.19
N THR A 420 21.16 -10.75 -6.92
CA THR A 420 20.25 -11.75 -6.39
C THR A 420 19.16 -12.06 -7.39
N GLU A 421 19.09 -13.30 -7.87
CA GLU A 421 17.93 -13.79 -8.62
C GLU A 421 16.91 -14.34 -7.64
N ILE A 422 15.71 -13.77 -7.69
CA ILE A 422 14.58 -14.12 -6.85
C ILE A 422 13.62 -14.93 -7.71
N ARG A 423 13.53 -16.23 -7.44
CA ARG A 423 12.56 -17.13 -8.04
C ARG A 423 11.33 -17.22 -7.16
N LEU A 424 10.24 -16.60 -7.60
CA LEU A 424 8.96 -16.57 -6.90
C LEU A 424 8.00 -17.57 -7.55
N GLN A 425 7.65 -18.62 -6.80
CA GLN A 425 6.69 -19.63 -7.24
C GLN A 425 5.28 -19.22 -6.85
N VAL A 426 4.40 -19.13 -7.85
CA VAL A 426 3.03 -18.68 -7.69
C VAL A 426 2.05 -19.64 -8.34
N ASP A 427 0.86 -19.75 -7.75
CA ASP A 427 -0.30 -20.40 -8.35
C ASP A 427 -0.85 -19.49 -9.46
N ALA A 428 -0.58 -19.81 -10.72
CA ALA A 428 -0.98 -18.99 -11.86
C ALA A 428 -2.50 -18.90 -12.04
N ALA A 429 -3.25 -19.92 -11.61
CA ALA A 429 -4.71 -19.96 -11.74
C ALA A 429 -5.36 -18.91 -10.83
N ALA A 430 -4.75 -18.60 -9.68
CA ALA A 430 -5.20 -17.57 -8.77
C ALA A 430 -5.13 -16.14 -9.36
N PHE A 431 -4.38 -15.93 -10.45
CA PHE A 431 -4.28 -14.65 -11.16
C PHE A 431 -5.30 -14.50 -12.30
N ALA A 432 -6.16 -15.50 -12.54
CA ALA A 432 -7.25 -15.40 -13.48
C ALA A 432 -8.13 -14.19 -13.12
N GLY A 433 -8.13 -13.17 -13.98
CA GLY A 433 -8.88 -11.93 -13.74
C GLY A 433 -8.12 -10.81 -13.02
N CYS A 434 -6.98 -11.08 -12.38
CA CYS A 434 -6.18 -10.09 -11.63
C CYS A 434 -4.88 -9.68 -12.35
N GLY A 435 -4.46 -10.46 -13.35
CA GLY A 435 -3.34 -10.12 -14.24
C GLY A 435 -1.96 -10.45 -13.65
N LEU A 436 -1.43 -11.62 -14.00
CA LEU A 436 -0.09 -12.08 -13.59
C LEU A 436 1.03 -11.12 -14.02
N LEU A 437 0.92 -10.53 -15.22
CA LEU A 437 1.92 -9.59 -15.73
C LEU A 437 2.06 -8.36 -14.82
N LEU A 438 0.94 -7.78 -14.39
CA LEU A 438 0.96 -6.61 -13.51
C LEU A 438 1.57 -6.96 -12.15
N PHE A 439 1.17 -8.10 -11.59
CA PHE A 439 1.77 -8.59 -10.34
C PHE A 439 3.30 -8.75 -10.48
N GLY A 440 3.77 -9.38 -11.55
CA GLY A 440 5.21 -9.53 -11.82
C GLY A 440 5.93 -8.18 -11.94
N GLN A 441 5.35 -7.21 -12.64
CA GLN A 441 5.91 -5.86 -12.76
C GLN A 441 5.96 -5.11 -11.43
N VAL A 442 4.93 -5.23 -10.60
CA VAL A 442 4.90 -4.62 -9.26
C VAL A 442 5.93 -5.27 -8.35
N MET A 443 6.01 -6.60 -8.35
CA MET A 443 6.98 -7.35 -7.55
C MET A 443 8.43 -7.08 -8.02
N ASP A 444 8.67 -6.94 -9.33
CA ASP A 444 9.98 -6.58 -9.88
C ASP A 444 10.46 -5.24 -9.32
N ARG A 445 9.57 -4.25 -9.26
CA ARG A 445 9.87 -2.94 -8.66
C ARG A 445 10.05 -3.01 -7.16
N PHE A 446 9.20 -3.76 -6.45
CA PHE A 446 9.35 -3.96 -5.01
C PHE A 446 10.73 -4.54 -4.64
N PHE A 447 11.15 -5.62 -5.31
CA PHE A 447 12.46 -6.21 -5.06
C PHE A 447 13.61 -5.32 -5.54
N GLY A 448 13.42 -4.58 -6.63
CA GLY A 448 14.38 -3.58 -7.08
C GLY A 448 14.70 -2.55 -6.00
N GLU A 449 13.71 -2.07 -5.28
CA GLU A 449 13.89 -1.11 -4.16
C GLU A 449 14.56 -1.74 -2.93
N CYS A 450 14.51 -3.07 -2.78
CA CYS A 450 15.24 -3.79 -1.73
C CYS A 450 16.73 -4.00 -2.06
N ALA A 451 17.18 -3.65 -3.28
CA ALA A 451 18.57 -3.81 -3.69
C ALA A 451 19.47 -2.77 -3.02
N HIS A 452 20.56 -3.19 -2.39
CA HIS A 452 21.58 -2.28 -1.87
C HIS A 452 22.40 -1.60 -2.98
N MET A 453 23.28 -0.66 -2.60
CA MET A 453 24.24 -0.07 -3.54
C MET A 453 25.13 -1.17 -4.15
N ASN A 454 25.39 -1.08 -5.46
CA ASN A 454 26.28 -1.99 -6.21
C ASN A 454 25.82 -3.47 -6.26
N THR A 455 24.53 -3.74 -6.09
CA THR A 455 23.94 -5.05 -6.39
C THR A 455 22.79 -4.90 -7.38
N PHE A 456 22.14 -6.00 -7.75
CA PHE A 456 20.89 -5.96 -8.50
C PHE A 456 19.97 -7.09 -8.06
N THR A 457 18.69 -6.92 -8.29
CA THR A 457 17.71 -8.00 -8.21
C THR A 457 17.22 -8.39 -9.59
N ARG A 458 16.95 -9.68 -9.79
CA ARG A 458 16.23 -10.18 -10.96
C ARG A 458 15.07 -11.04 -10.50
N LEU A 459 13.84 -10.66 -10.86
CA LEU A 459 12.66 -11.47 -10.56
C LEU A 459 12.41 -12.50 -11.67
N VAL A 460 12.22 -13.75 -11.27
CA VAL A 460 11.72 -14.84 -12.12
C VAL A 460 10.44 -15.40 -11.48
N LEU A 461 9.31 -15.22 -12.16
CA LEU A 461 8.05 -15.86 -11.78
C LEU A 461 8.01 -17.28 -12.35
N ALA A 462 7.65 -18.24 -11.52
CA ALA A 462 7.50 -19.63 -11.91
C ALA A 462 6.17 -20.20 -11.42
N SER A 463 5.61 -21.15 -12.16
CA SER A 463 4.45 -21.90 -11.74
C SER A 463 4.78 -22.73 -10.50
N ALA A 464 3.91 -22.71 -9.50
CA ALA A 464 4.06 -23.55 -8.30
C ALA A 464 3.87 -25.04 -8.61
N ASP A 465 3.03 -25.38 -9.58
CA ASP A 465 2.67 -26.77 -9.91
C ASP A 465 3.70 -27.42 -10.84
N THR A 466 4.07 -26.72 -11.91
CA THR A 466 4.98 -27.26 -12.95
C THR A 466 6.43 -26.84 -12.74
N GLY A 467 6.68 -25.77 -11.98
CA GLY A 467 8.01 -25.18 -11.83
C GLY A 467 8.48 -24.41 -13.07
N GLU A 468 7.69 -24.36 -14.15
CA GLU A 468 8.03 -23.67 -15.39
C GLU A 468 8.09 -22.16 -15.21
N GLU A 469 8.95 -21.51 -15.99
CA GLU A 469 9.11 -20.06 -15.97
C GLU A 469 7.95 -19.38 -16.68
N LEU A 470 7.19 -18.58 -15.93
CA LEU A 470 6.05 -17.82 -16.45
C LEU A 470 6.50 -16.47 -17.00
N MET A 471 7.46 -15.84 -16.32
CA MET A 471 7.97 -14.51 -16.65
C MET A 471 9.35 -14.32 -16.05
N ARG A 472 10.24 -13.68 -16.79
CA ARG A 472 11.55 -13.20 -16.29
C ARG A 472 11.66 -11.71 -16.51
N CYS A 473 11.92 -10.99 -15.44
CA CYS A 473 12.15 -9.56 -15.47
C CYS A 473 13.62 -9.26 -15.75
N LYS A 474 13.88 -8.07 -16.30
CA LYS A 474 15.24 -7.57 -16.49
C LYS A 474 15.90 -7.28 -15.14
N ALA A 475 17.22 -7.35 -15.08
CA ALA A 475 17.98 -6.98 -13.87
C ALA A 475 17.78 -5.50 -13.51
N ARG A 476 17.56 -5.24 -12.21
CA ARG A 476 17.16 -3.93 -11.70
C ARG A 476 17.88 -3.59 -10.40
N ASN A 477 18.19 -2.30 -10.21
CA ASN A 477 18.52 -1.69 -8.92
C ASN A 477 17.68 -0.43 -8.73
N ALA A 478 16.78 -0.44 -7.75
CA ALA A 478 15.75 0.58 -7.54
C ALA A 478 14.96 0.86 -8.83
N GLY A 479 14.87 2.12 -9.27
CA GLY A 479 14.24 2.48 -10.54
C GLY A 479 15.03 2.08 -11.80
N THR A 480 16.32 1.75 -11.69
CA THR A 480 17.24 1.65 -12.82
C THR A 480 17.32 0.22 -13.38
N LEU A 481 17.17 0.09 -14.70
CA LEU A 481 17.43 -1.15 -15.43
C LEU A 481 18.92 -1.26 -15.79
N LEU A 482 19.48 -2.46 -15.65
CA LEU A 482 20.89 -2.74 -15.96
C LEU A 482 21.07 -3.51 -17.28
N GLU A 483 19.97 -3.82 -17.98
CA GLU A 483 19.89 -4.62 -19.20
C GLU A 483 19.11 -3.96 -20.34
#